data_AF-A0A4S4G7T0-F1
#
_entry.id   AF-A0A4S4G7T0-F1
#
_cell.length_a   1.000
_cell.length_b   1.000
_cell.length_c   1.000
_cell.angle_alpha   90.00
_cell.angle_beta   90.00
_cell.angle_gamma   90.00
#
_symmetry.space_group_name_H-M   'P 1'
#
loop_
_entity.id
_entity.type
_entity.pdbx_description
1 polymer ?
#
loop_
_entity_poly.entity_id
_entity_poly.type
_entity_poly.pdbx_seq_one_letter_code
_entity_poly.pdbx_strand_id
1 'polypeptide(L)'
;MIWHCGRFDFDTSTPIIMGILNMTPDSFSDGGQFADDAAAIERALAMVREGASIIDVGGESTRPGSDPVDAETEWERIGGVIAALAERELCVSVDTRHAEVAKRALAAGASVVNDVSGFRDAAMVDVVAKSGCGCVVMHMAGEPKTMQVDPSYEDVVAEVRDYLAEQARVLEAVGVDRSRICIDPGPGFGKTPKQTIELMRNLHELVHLGYPVMVAASRKSYVGYAYKIEEPRERDVASAAEALLACELGASVVRTHNVAMTVAALKDLRPAVVLGLGSNVALVAEPGEETEAKIAQINLAVGQLCSLPDTQIIDMAPFYESEPAYFEDQDSFVNTVVLLRSGLPPKELLGYLHGIENSLGRVRTVENGPRTLDIDIVDYQMYVASNDELTLPHPRAAERDFVVKPLLDILPGWDLADGTAVGAIPEEARVGKARRL
;
A
#
# COMPACT_ATOMS: atom_id res chain seq x y z
N MET A 1 -1.83 -2.91 9.88
CA MET A 1 -1.18 -1.61 10.16
C MET A 1 -2.22 -0.51 10.31
N ILE A 2 -2.01 0.39 11.27
CA ILE A 2 -2.82 1.61 11.47
C ILE A 2 -2.00 2.83 11.04
N TRP A 3 -2.58 3.70 10.22
CA TRP A 3 -2.03 5.02 9.90
C TRP A 3 -2.56 6.06 10.88
N HIS A 4 -1.68 6.64 11.70
CA HIS A 4 -2.01 7.60 12.75
C HIS A 4 -1.93 9.04 12.23
N CYS A 5 -3.06 9.74 12.31
CA CYS A 5 -3.29 11.08 11.76
C CYS A 5 -3.89 12.01 12.81
N GLY A 6 -3.07 12.52 13.74
CA GLY A 6 -3.54 13.40 14.81
C GLY A 6 -4.47 12.65 15.78
N ARG A 7 -5.78 12.92 15.68
CA ARG A 7 -6.83 12.24 16.47
C ARG A 7 -7.54 11.11 15.71
N PHE A 8 -7.12 10.84 14.47
CA PHE A 8 -7.73 9.85 13.59
C PHE A 8 -6.78 8.68 13.38
N ASP A 9 -7.33 7.48 13.42
CA ASP A 9 -6.62 6.24 13.15
C ASP A 9 -7.30 5.55 11.96
N PHE A 10 -6.52 5.20 10.96
CA PHE A 10 -7.04 4.52 9.77
C PHE A 10 -6.44 3.13 9.64
N ASP A 11 -7.30 2.11 9.67
CA ASP A 11 -6.90 0.74 9.37
C ASP A 11 -6.65 0.58 7.87
N THR A 12 -5.38 0.30 7.52
CA THR A 12 -4.95 0.14 6.12
C THR A 12 -5.29 -1.23 5.54
N SER A 13 -5.99 -2.08 6.30
CA SER A 13 -6.58 -3.33 5.78
C SER A 13 -7.66 -3.07 4.73
N THR A 14 -8.21 -1.86 4.66
CA THR A 14 -9.10 -1.42 3.58
C THR A 14 -8.62 -0.10 3.00
N PRO A 15 -8.87 0.17 1.71
CA PRO A 15 -8.44 1.44 1.11
C PRO A 15 -9.08 2.66 1.77
N ILE A 16 -8.25 3.62 2.15
CA ILE A 16 -8.65 4.90 2.73
C ILE A 16 -8.80 5.91 1.60
N ILE A 17 -9.98 6.52 1.48
CA ILE A 17 -10.24 7.49 0.41
C ILE A 17 -9.95 8.92 0.89
N MET A 18 -9.07 9.59 0.17
CA MET A 18 -8.73 11.00 0.32
C MET A 18 -9.32 11.81 -0.85
N GLY A 19 -10.33 12.64 -0.55
CA GLY A 19 -11.00 13.49 -1.53
C GLY A 19 -10.26 14.80 -1.75
N ILE A 20 -9.97 15.14 -3.01
CA ILE A 20 -9.24 16.36 -3.39
C ILE A 20 -10.19 17.58 -3.40
N LEU A 21 -9.87 18.60 -2.61
CA LEU A 21 -10.53 19.92 -2.59
C LEU A 21 -9.52 21.02 -2.94
N ASN A 22 -9.48 21.43 -4.21
CA ASN A 22 -8.60 22.51 -4.65
C ASN A 22 -9.27 23.87 -4.50
N MET A 23 -8.64 24.79 -3.77
CA MET A 23 -9.06 26.18 -3.55
C MET A 23 -8.30 27.14 -4.48
N THR A 24 -8.30 26.86 -5.79
CA THR A 24 -7.69 27.75 -6.80
C THR A 24 -8.74 28.66 -7.44
N PRO A 25 -8.35 29.83 -7.97
CA PRO A 25 -9.30 30.78 -8.57
C PRO A 25 -10.22 30.17 -9.63
N ASP A 26 -9.74 29.19 -10.40
CA ASP A 26 -10.52 28.52 -11.47
C ASP A 26 -11.54 27.50 -10.94
N SER A 27 -11.50 27.17 -9.64
CA SER A 27 -12.30 26.09 -9.05
C SER A 27 -13.67 26.53 -8.55
N PHE A 28 -13.85 27.82 -8.21
CA PHE A 28 -15.08 28.34 -7.58
C PHE A 28 -15.48 29.75 -8.07
N SER A 29 -15.02 30.18 -9.25
CA SER A 29 -14.90 31.57 -9.74
C SER A 29 -16.13 32.52 -9.78
N ASP A 30 -17.29 32.19 -9.20
CA ASP A 30 -18.55 32.91 -9.49
C ASP A 30 -19.13 33.72 -8.29
N GLY A 31 -18.57 33.63 -7.07
CA GLY A 31 -19.24 34.12 -5.85
C GLY A 31 -18.46 35.05 -4.90
N GLY A 32 -17.13 35.14 -5.00
CA GLY A 32 -16.28 35.83 -4.02
C GLY A 32 -15.97 34.96 -2.79
N GLN A 33 -14.89 35.28 -2.06
CA GLN A 33 -14.24 34.36 -1.10
C GLN A 33 -15.17 33.63 -0.12
N PHE A 34 -16.15 34.31 0.50
CA PHE A 34 -17.08 33.66 1.44
C PHE A 34 -18.06 32.70 0.76
N ALA A 35 -18.50 33.01 -0.47
CA ALA A 35 -19.34 32.13 -1.25
C ALA A 35 -18.53 30.93 -1.75
N ASP A 36 -17.26 31.16 -2.09
CA ASP A 36 -16.32 30.12 -2.50
C ASP A 36 -16.03 29.16 -1.34
N ASP A 37 -15.81 29.67 -0.12
CA ASP A 37 -15.64 28.88 1.10
C ASP A 37 -16.87 28.01 1.41
N ALA A 38 -18.08 28.60 1.33
CA ALA A 38 -19.32 27.85 1.57
C ALA A 38 -19.51 26.73 0.53
N ALA A 39 -19.23 27.01 -0.74
CA ALA A 39 -19.28 26.01 -1.82
C ALA A 39 -18.24 24.90 -1.61
N ALA A 40 -17.02 25.26 -1.18
CA ALA A 40 -15.95 24.31 -0.88
C ALA A 40 -16.29 23.40 0.29
N ILE A 41 -16.87 23.95 1.37
CA ILE A 41 -17.35 23.19 2.53
C ILE A 41 -18.48 22.23 2.11
N GLU A 42 -19.46 22.70 1.34
CA GLU A 42 -20.53 21.81 0.84
C GLU A 42 -19.99 20.69 -0.06
N ARG A 43 -18.98 20.99 -0.90
CA ARG A 43 -18.32 19.96 -1.71
C ARG A 43 -17.57 18.95 -0.84
N ALA A 44 -16.85 19.39 0.20
CA ALA A 44 -16.20 18.48 1.15
C ALA A 44 -17.21 17.56 1.84
N LEU A 45 -18.33 18.11 2.33
CA LEU A 45 -19.40 17.33 2.94
C LEU A 45 -20.03 16.34 1.96
N ALA A 46 -20.15 16.72 0.68
CA ALA A 46 -20.57 15.78 -0.37
C ALA A 46 -19.55 14.64 -0.54
N MET A 47 -18.25 14.92 -0.59
CA MET A 47 -17.21 13.89 -0.68
C MET A 47 -17.24 12.93 0.51
N VAL A 48 -17.47 13.42 1.73
CA VAL A 48 -17.66 12.55 2.90
C VAL A 48 -18.87 11.63 2.73
N ARG A 49 -20.01 12.16 2.27
CA ARG A 49 -21.20 11.34 1.95
C ARG A 49 -20.95 10.33 0.83
N GLU A 50 -20.06 10.64 -0.11
CA GLU A 50 -19.63 9.74 -1.18
C GLU A 50 -18.67 8.65 -0.70
N GLY A 51 -18.08 8.78 0.49
CA GLY A 51 -17.20 7.78 1.14
C GLY A 51 -15.76 8.22 1.38
N ALA A 52 -15.44 9.52 1.28
CA ALA A 52 -14.11 10.02 1.65
C ALA A 52 -13.93 10.01 3.17
N SER A 53 -12.81 9.43 3.62
CA SER A 53 -12.39 9.44 5.03
C SER A 53 -11.54 10.67 5.37
N ILE A 54 -10.88 11.25 4.36
CA ILE A 54 -10.00 12.41 4.49
C ILE A 54 -10.35 13.42 3.39
N ILE A 55 -10.37 14.71 3.72
CA ILE A 55 -10.47 15.80 2.75
C ILE A 55 -9.12 16.49 2.64
N ASP A 56 -8.54 16.51 1.46
CA ASP A 56 -7.24 17.12 1.19
C ASP A 56 -7.41 18.49 0.53
N VAL A 57 -7.04 19.52 1.27
CA VAL A 57 -7.28 20.93 0.93
C VAL A 57 -5.99 21.56 0.44
N GLY A 58 -5.97 22.02 -0.81
CA GLY A 58 -4.81 22.66 -1.42
C GLY A 58 -5.13 24.05 -1.97
N GLY A 59 -4.31 25.05 -1.63
CA GLY A 59 -4.46 26.45 -2.07
C GLY A 59 -3.55 26.84 -3.24
N GLU A 60 -2.56 26.01 -3.54
CA GLU A 60 -1.59 26.17 -4.61
C GLU A 60 -1.79 25.10 -5.69
N SER A 61 -1.80 25.51 -6.97
CA SER A 61 -1.82 24.55 -8.07
C SER A 61 -0.44 23.93 -8.23
N THR A 62 -0.35 22.61 -8.11
CA THR A 62 0.89 21.84 -8.36
C THR A 62 0.98 21.33 -9.81
N ARG A 63 0.13 21.83 -10.71
CA ARG A 63 0.14 21.46 -12.13
C ARG A 63 1.41 22.00 -12.82
N PRO A 64 1.96 21.28 -13.83
CA PRO A 64 3.11 21.78 -14.58
C PRO A 64 2.86 23.19 -15.14
N GLY A 65 3.80 24.11 -14.86
CA GLY A 65 3.76 25.48 -15.37
C GLY A 65 2.94 26.48 -14.55
N SER A 66 2.37 26.10 -13.40
CA SER A 66 1.74 27.07 -12.49
C SER A 66 2.76 28.03 -11.86
N ASP A 67 2.32 29.24 -11.57
CA ASP A 67 3.11 30.19 -10.80
C ASP A 67 2.98 29.90 -9.30
N PRO A 68 4.10 30.00 -8.55
CA PRO A 68 4.08 29.77 -7.11
C PRO A 68 3.23 30.82 -6.41
N VAL A 69 2.54 30.39 -5.36
CA VAL A 69 1.76 31.25 -4.47
C VAL A 69 2.57 31.47 -3.20
N ASP A 70 2.56 32.69 -2.64
CA ASP A 70 3.18 32.94 -1.34
C ASP A 70 2.34 32.38 -0.19
N ALA A 71 2.97 32.14 0.96
CA ALA A 71 2.33 31.49 2.11
C ALA A 71 1.09 32.24 2.65
N GLU A 72 1.07 33.58 2.59
CA GLU A 72 -0.10 34.36 3.07
C GLU A 72 -1.27 34.19 2.11
N THR A 73 -1.03 34.37 0.81
CA THR A 73 -2.07 34.18 -0.21
C THR A 73 -2.62 32.74 -0.19
N GLU A 74 -1.77 31.74 0.00
CA GLU A 74 -2.21 30.35 0.14
C GLU A 74 -3.08 30.17 1.39
N TRP A 75 -2.65 30.71 2.54
CA TRP A 75 -3.40 30.63 3.78
C TRP A 75 -4.77 31.32 3.70
N GLU A 76 -4.86 32.50 3.07
CA GLU A 76 -6.13 33.19 2.84
C GLU A 76 -7.14 32.34 2.05
N ARG A 77 -6.66 31.47 1.15
CA ARG A 77 -7.53 30.59 0.35
C ARG A 77 -8.05 29.38 1.10
N ILE A 78 -7.26 28.83 2.04
CA ILE A 78 -7.57 27.52 2.64
C ILE A 78 -7.92 27.58 4.12
N GLY A 79 -7.47 28.61 4.85
CA GLY A 79 -7.54 28.64 6.31
C GLY A 79 -8.98 28.61 6.85
N GLY A 80 -9.89 29.35 6.23
CA GLY A 80 -11.31 29.35 6.59
C GLY A 80 -11.97 27.99 6.38
N VAL A 81 -11.71 27.35 5.24
CA VAL A 81 -12.22 26.02 4.90
C VAL A 81 -11.65 24.95 5.85
N ILE A 82 -10.34 24.95 6.11
CA ILE A 82 -9.71 23.98 7.02
C ILE A 82 -10.32 24.07 8.42
N ALA A 83 -10.42 25.28 8.99
CA ALA A 83 -11.01 25.48 10.31
C ALA A 83 -12.47 24.99 10.36
N ALA A 84 -13.27 25.35 9.38
CA ALA A 84 -14.68 24.95 9.32
C ALA A 84 -14.87 23.44 9.19
N LEU A 85 -14.01 22.75 8.43
CA LEU A 85 -14.07 21.29 8.29
C LEU A 85 -13.58 20.58 9.57
N ALA A 86 -12.53 21.10 10.21
CA ALA A 86 -12.01 20.54 11.47
C ALA A 86 -12.99 20.70 12.65
N GLU A 87 -13.70 21.84 12.72
CA GLU A 87 -14.79 22.06 13.69
C GLU A 87 -15.93 21.05 13.55
N ARG A 88 -16.13 20.50 12.34
CA ARG A 88 -17.10 19.44 12.05
C ARG A 88 -16.55 18.03 12.28
N GLU A 89 -15.41 17.93 12.95
CA GLU A 89 -14.75 16.66 13.28
C GLU A 89 -14.32 15.82 12.07
N LEU A 90 -14.12 16.45 10.92
CA LEU A 90 -13.60 15.78 9.73
C LEU A 90 -12.06 15.68 9.80
N CYS A 91 -11.50 14.61 9.22
CA CYS A 91 -10.07 14.51 9.01
C CYS A 91 -9.67 15.36 7.81
N VAL A 92 -8.90 16.42 8.07
CA VAL A 92 -8.44 17.37 7.06
C VAL A 92 -6.95 17.19 6.83
N SER A 93 -6.57 16.98 5.58
CA SER A 93 -5.20 17.06 5.08
C SER A 93 -4.96 18.43 4.47
N VAL A 94 -3.80 19.02 4.74
CA VAL A 94 -3.34 20.23 4.05
C VAL A 94 -2.30 19.84 2.99
N ASP A 95 -2.59 20.13 1.72
CA ASP A 95 -1.67 19.97 0.59
C ASP A 95 -0.88 21.28 0.43
N THR A 96 0.33 21.31 1.00
CA THR A 96 1.18 22.51 0.99
C THR A 96 2.66 22.15 1.10
N ARG A 97 3.49 22.99 0.47
CA ARG A 97 4.96 22.96 0.60
C ARG A 97 5.50 24.03 1.55
N HIS A 98 4.64 24.90 2.09
CA HIS A 98 5.06 25.98 2.99
C HIS A 98 4.90 25.57 4.45
N ALA A 99 6.01 25.48 5.17
CA ALA A 99 6.01 25.13 6.59
C ALA A 99 5.12 26.06 7.45
N GLU A 100 5.04 27.34 7.10
CA GLU A 100 4.15 28.30 7.76
C GLU A 100 2.66 27.96 7.57
N VAL A 101 2.26 27.59 6.36
CA VAL A 101 0.88 27.18 6.06
C VAL A 101 0.54 25.89 6.78
N ALA A 102 1.43 24.90 6.74
CA ALA A 102 1.26 23.65 7.48
C ALA A 102 1.08 23.90 8.99
N LYS A 103 1.92 24.76 9.58
CA LYS A 103 1.81 25.13 11.00
C LYS A 103 0.47 25.79 11.34
N ARG A 104 0.00 26.72 10.50
CA ARG A 104 -1.31 27.38 10.68
C ARG A 104 -2.47 26.40 10.50
N ALA A 105 -2.40 25.51 9.51
CA ALA A 105 -3.40 24.48 9.27
C ALA A 105 -3.52 23.49 10.44
N LEU A 106 -2.39 23.02 10.99
CA LEU A 106 -2.39 22.17 12.18
C LEU A 106 -3.00 22.88 13.39
N ALA A 107 -2.68 24.17 13.59
CA ALA A 107 -3.29 24.97 14.65
C ALA A 107 -4.81 25.17 14.46
N ALA A 108 -5.28 25.18 13.20
CA ALA A 108 -6.70 25.23 12.84
C ALA A 108 -7.41 23.86 12.87
N GLY A 109 -6.68 22.77 13.19
CA GLY A 109 -7.25 21.43 13.37
C GLY A 109 -7.03 20.44 12.21
N ALA A 110 -6.22 20.77 11.22
CA ALA A 110 -5.75 19.79 10.25
C ALA A 110 -5.02 18.63 10.95
N SER A 111 -5.19 17.42 10.42
CA SER A 111 -4.69 16.17 11.03
C SER A 111 -3.65 15.46 10.17
N VAL A 112 -3.47 15.89 8.92
CA VAL A 112 -2.47 15.38 7.97
C VAL A 112 -1.77 16.55 7.29
N VAL A 113 -0.46 16.44 7.10
CA VAL A 113 0.33 17.30 6.21
C VAL A 113 0.71 16.47 5.00
N ASN A 114 0.25 16.91 3.82
CA ASN A 114 0.60 16.34 2.54
C ASN A 114 1.61 17.26 1.84
N ASP A 115 2.89 16.90 1.90
CA ASP A 115 3.97 17.71 1.34
C ASP A 115 4.50 17.08 0.04
N VAL A 116 4.06 17.63 -1.08
CA VAL A 116 4.52 17.26 -2.42
C VAL A 116 6.02 17.48 -2.65
N SER A 117 6.70 18.23 -1.78
CA SER A 117 8.14 18.40 -1.83
C SER A 117 8.92 17.30 -1.11
N GLY A 118 8.24 16.40 -0.40
CA GLY A 118 8.84 15.26 0.29
C GLY A 118 9.59 15.65 1.56
N PHE A 119 9.18 16.71 2.27
CA PHE A 119 9.82 17.20 3.50
C PHE A 119 11.29 17.63 3.34
N ARG A 120 11.64 18.12 2.14
CA ARG A 120 12.99 18.69 1.86
C ARG A 120 13.25 19.98 2.65
N ASP A 121 12.21 20.70 3.06
CA ASP A 121 12.32 21.89 3.90
C ASP A 121 12.46 21.51 5.39
N ALA A 122 13.60 21.86 5.99
CA ALA A 122 13.86 21.63 7.40
C ALA A 122 12.83 22.31 8.32
N ALA A 123 12.23 23.43 7.90
CA ALA A 123 11.15 24.06 8.65
C ALA A 123 9.87 23.20 8.65
N MET A 124 9.56 22.51 7.54
CA MET A 124 8.42 21.59 7.45
C MET A 124 8.65 20.37 8.36
N VAL A 125 9.88 19.83 8.37
CA VAL A 125 10.28 18.74 9.27
C VAL A 125 10.09 19.13 10.75
N ASP A 126 10.53 20.34 11.14
CA ASP A 126 10.34 20.85 12.50
C ASP A 126 8.85 20.98 12.90
N VAL A 127 7.99 21.35 11.95
CA VAL A 127 6.55 21.45 12.18
C VAL A 127 5.94 20.07 12.47
N VAL A 128 6.24 19.05 11.66
CA VAL A 128 5.64 17.71 11.84
C VAL A 128 6.25 16.93 13.01
N ALA A 129 7.53 17.15 13.32
CA ALA A 129 8.17 16.55 14.49
C ALA A 129 7.55 17.02 15.82
N LYS A 130 7.03 18.25 15.85
CA LYS A 130 6.37 18.84 17.03
C LYS A 130 4.85 18.62 17.07
N SER A 131 4.30 17.89 16.11
CA SER A 131 2.87 17.59 16.03
C SER A 131 2.61 16.09 16.14
N GLY A 132 1.34 15.71 16.22
CA GLY A 132 0.89 14.32 16.08
C GLY A 132 0.31 14.00 14.71
N CYS A 133 0.47 14.87 13.70
CA CYS A 133 -0.21 14.72 12.42
C CYS A 133 0.33 13.55 11.60
N GLY A 134 -0.49 13.03 10.69
CA GLY A 134 -0.04 12.16 9.62
C GLY A 134 0.82 12.95 8.63
N CYS A 135 1.78 12.28 8.00
CA CYS A 135 2.74 12.88 7.07
C CYS A 135 2.69 12.11 5.76
N VAL A 136 2.34 12.76 4.64
CA VAL A 136 2.45 12.15 3.31
C VAL A 136 3.77 12.61 2.68
N VAL A 137 4.72 11.67 2.57
CA VAL A 137 6.04 11.88 1.97
C VAL A 137 5.94 11.53 0.50
N MET A 138 5.97 12.52 -0.38
CA MET A 138 5.90 12.29 -1.83
C MET A 138 7.28 12.36 -2.49
N HIS A 139 7.51 11.49 -3.47
CA HIS A 139 8.63 11.65 -4.40
C HIS A 139 8.28 12.69 -5.48
N MET A 140 9.14 13.69 -5.64
CA MET A 140 9.17 14.60 -6.79
C MET A 140 10.61 14.85 -7.24
N ALA A 141 10.91 14.62 -8.52
CA ALA A 141 12.18 15.06 -9.11
C ALA A 141 12.07 16.51 -9.60
N GLY A 142 13.04 17.35 -9.25
CA GLY A 142 13.04 18.77 -9.59
C GLY A 142 12.02 19.59 -8.79
N GLU A 143 11.50 20.65 -9.40
CA GLU A 143 10.46 21.54 -8.84
C GLU A 143 9.21 21.48 -9.73
N PRO A 144 7.97 21.75 -9.23
CA PRO A 144 6.75 21.60 -10.02
C PRO A 144 6.78 22.30 -11.40
N LYS A 145 7.49 23.43 -11.49
CA LYS A 145 7.69 24.20 -12.73
C LYS A 145 8.66 23.56 -13.72
N THR A 146 9.68 22.83 -13.27
CA THR A 146 10.78 22.30 -14.09
C THR A 146 10.81 20.78 -14.16
N MET A 147 10.07 20.07 -13.31
CA MET A 147 10.13 18.62 -13.14
C MET A 147 9.83 17.84 -14.43
N GLN A 148 9.08 18.42 -15.36
CA GLN A 148 8.76 17.79 -16.65
C GLN A 148 9.82 18.04 -17.74
N VAL A 149 10.89 18.79 -17.43
CA VAL A 149 12.00 19.05 -18.36
C VAL A 149 13.01 17.90 -18.24
N ASP A 150 12.96 16.98 -19.21
CA ASP A 150 13.90 15.86 -19.37
C ASP A 150 14.13 14.99 -18.11
N PRO A 151 13.05 14.41 -17.51
CA PRO A 151 13.22 13.52 -16.37
C PRO A 151 13.94 12.23 -16.78
N SER A 152 15.15 12.04 -16.24
CA SER A 152 15.98 10.86 -16.49
C SER A 152 16.04 9.97 -15.26
N TYR A 153 15.72 8.69 -15.46
CA TYR A 153 15.89 7.61 -14.51
C TYR A 153 16.58 6.45 -15.23
N GLU A 154 17.48 5.74 -14.56
CA GLU A 154 17.96 4.44 -15.02
C GLU A 154 16.96 3.35 -14.65
N ASP A 155 16.44 3.41 -13.41
CA ASP A 155 15.37 2.55 -12.90
C ASP A 155 14.45 3.40 -12.02
N VAL A 156 13.32 3.83 -12.60
CA VAL A 156 12.38 4.72 -11.90
C VAL A 156 11.77 4.06 -10.67
N VAL A 157 11.65 2.74 -10.63
CA VAL A 157 11.05 2.02 -9.50
C VAL A 157 12.03 2.01 -8.33
N ALA A 158 13.26 1.55 -8.57
CA ALA A 158 14.30 1.48 -7.55
C ALA A 158 14.66 2.88 -7.01
N GLU A 159 14.86 3.86 -7.89
CA GLU A 159 15.25 5.21 -7.49
C GLU A 159 14.15 5.90 -6.65
N VAL A 160 12.87 5.73 -7.02
CA VAL A 160 11.74 6.28 -6.23
C VAL A 160 11.62 5.57 -4.89
N ARG A 161 11.73 4.23 -4.86
CA ARG A 161 11.71 3.44 -3.63
C ARG A 161 12.80 3.90 -2.66
N ASP A 162 14.03 3.98 -3.14
CA ASP A 162 15.18 4.33 -2.31
C ASP A 162 15.09 5.77 -1.79
N TYR A 163 14.59 6.70 -2.62
CA TYR A 163 14.31 8.07 -2.18
C TYR A 163 13.27 8.11 -1.06
N LEU A 164 12.13 7.43 -1.23
CA LEU A 164 11.04 7.43 -0.24
C LEU A 164 11.49 6.77 1.07
N ALA A 165 12.28 5.70 1.00
CA ALA A 165 12.87 5.05 2.16
C ALA A 165 13.77 6.01 2.95
N GLU A 166 14.64 6.76 2.25
CA GLU A 166 15.53 7.72 2.88
C GLU A 166 14.77 8.92 3.48
N GLN A 167 13.79 9.48 2.78
CA GLN A 167 12.99 10.58 3.31
C GLN A 167 12.16 10.16 4.54
N ALA A 168 11.58 8.95 4.52
CA ALA A 168 10.89 8.43 5.70
C ALA A 168 11.85 8.28 6.89
N ARG A 169 13.08 7.76 6.65
CA ARG A 169 14.12 7.66 7.67
C ARG A 169 14.54 9.02 8.25
N VAL A 170 14.56 10.08 7.44
CA VAL A 170 14.81 11.45 7.91
C VAL A 170 13.75 11.90 8.92
N LEU A 171 12.47 11.61 8.65
CA LEU A 171 11.37 11.92 9.59
C LEU A 171 11.45 11.07 10.86
N GLU A 172 11.70 9.76 10.73
CA GLU A 172 11.87 8.86 11.88
C GLU A 172 13.03 9.32 12.78
N ALA A 173 14.15 9.77 12.19
CA ALA A 173 15.33 10.23 12.93
C ALA A 173 15.08 11.48 13.79
N VAL A 174 14.07 12.30 13.46
CA VAL A 174 13.66 13.45 14.28
C VAL A 174 12.49 13.13 15.22
N GLY A 175 12.08 11.86 15.31
CA GLY A 175 11.08 11.36 16.24
C GLY A 175 9.64 11.33 15.69
N VAL A 176 9.44 11.47 14.38
CA VAL A 176 8.13 11.18 13.78
C VAL A 176 7.93 9.67 13.80
N ASP A 177 6.87 9.20 14.47
CA ASP A 177 6.56 7.78 14.54
C ASP A 177 6.26 7.22 13.14
N ARG A 178 6.80 6.04 12.84
CA ARG A 178 6.62 5.33 11.58
C ARG A 178 5.15 5.20 11.16
N SER A 179 4.28 4.91 12.13
CA SER A 179 2.83 4.77 11.93
C SER A 179 2.14 6.05 11.46
N ARG A 180 2.79 7.21 11.54
CA ARG A 180 2.28 8.49 11.04
C ARG A 180 2.66 8.77 9.60
N ILE A 181 3.61 8.03 9.04
CA ILE A 181 4.16 8.28 7.71
C ILE A 181 3.38 7.46 6.67
N CYS A 182 2.94 8.12 5.61
CA CYS A 182 2.44 7.52 4.38
C CYS A 182 3.36 7.96 3.22
N ILE A 183 3.66 7.07 2.28
CA ILE A 183 4.54 7.37 1.15
C ILE A 183 3.73 7.47 -0.15
N ASP A 184 4.09 8.43 -1.02
CA ASP A 184 3.47 8.64 -2.34
C ASP A 184 4.56 8.60 -3.44
N PRO A 185 4.46 7.69 -4.44
CA PRO A 185 5.37 7.66 -5.59
C PRO A 185 5.37 8.93 -6.45
N GLY A 186 4.39 9.82 -6.27
CA GLY A 186 4.24 11.06 -7.02
C GLY A 186 4.01 10.81 -8.51
N PRO A 187 2.90 10.15 -8.92
CA PRO A 187 2.59 9.94 -10.33
C PRO A 187 2.41 11.29 -11.05
N GLY A 188 3.16 11.47 -12.15
CA GLY A 188 3.21 12.71 -12.91
C GLY A 188 4.06 13.83 -12.29
N PHE A 189 4.80 13.56 -11.22
CA PHE A 189 5.77 14.48 -10.63
C PHE A 189 7.19 14.08 -11.00
N GLY A 190 7.77 14.79 -11.97
CA GLY A 190 9.13 14.53 -12.43
C GLY A 190 9.29 13.26 -13.25
N LYS A 191 8.24 12.76 -13.88
CA LYS A 191 8.24 11.49 -14.62
C LYS A 191 7.48 11.61 -15.93
N THR A 192 7.98 10.97 -16.97
CA THR A 192 7.21 10.76 -18.21
C THR A 192 6.00 9.85 -17.96
N PRO A 193 4.99 9.86 -18.86
CA PRO A 193 3.89 8.90 -18.78
C PRO A 193 4.35 7.43 -18.75
N LYS A 194 5.39 7.06 -19.50
CA LYS A 194 5.92 5.69 -19.53
C LYS A 194 6.55 5.29 -18.20
N GLN A 195 7.42 6.14 -17.65
CA GLN A 195 8.02 5.94 -16.33
C GLN A 195 6.95 5.89 -15.23
N THR A 196 5.89 6.70 -15.33
CA THR A 196 4.77 6.64 -14.37
C THR A 196 4.03 5.30 -14.49
N ILE A 197 3.77 4.80 -15.70
CA ILE A 197 3.13 3.48 -15.89
C ILE A 197 4.01 2.36 -15.31
N GLU A 198 5.32 2.40 -15.56
CA GLU A 198 6.29 1.45 -15.01
C GLU A 198 6.26 1.44 -13.48
N LEU A 199 6.30 2.61 -12.86
CA LEU A 199 6.21 2.76 -11.40
C LEU A 199 4.88 2.24 -10.84
N MET A 200 3.76 2.62 -11.45
CA MET A 200 2.43 2.20 -10.97
C MET A 200 2.21 0.69 -11.11
N ARG A 201 2.83 0.03 -12.10
CA ARG A 201 2.75 -1.43 -12.29
C ARG A 201 3.64 -2.23 -11.33
N ASN A 202 4.63 -1.59 -10.71
CA ASN A 202 5.53 -2.19 -9.75
C ASN A 202 5.33 -1.61 -8.34
N LEU A 203 4.09 -1.18 -8.02
CA LEU A 203 3.81 -0.47 -6.77
C LEU A 203 4.07 -1.32 -5.51
N HIS A 204 4.01 -2.64 -5.62
CA HIS A 204 4.32 -3.59 -4.55
C HIS A 204 5.77 -3.43 -4.02
N GLU A 205 6.72 -3.00 -4.85
CA GLU A 205 8.09 -2.67 -4.43
C GLU A 205 8.15 -1.52 -3.41
N LEU A 206 7.16 -0.61 -3.42
CA LEU A 206 7.04 0.44 -2.41
C LEU A 206 6.36 -0.07 -1.14
N VAL A 207 5.47 -1.05 -1.26
CA VAL A 207 4.80 -1.69 -0.12
C VAL A 207 5.83 -2.43 0.76
N HIS A 208 6.90 -2.97 0.16
CA HIS A 208 8.04 -3.57 0.89
C HIS A 208 8.73 -2.60 1.85
N LEU A 209 8.54 -1.28 1.69
CA LEU A 209 9.08 -0.32 2.65
C LEU A 209 8.33 -0.35 3.98
N GLY A 210 7.16 -0.99 4.05
CA GLY A 210 6.38 -1.17 5.27
C GLY A 210 5.73 0.11 5.76
N TYR A 211 5.26 0.96 4.85
CA TYR A 211 4.46 2.15 5.12
C TYR A 211 3.11 2.05 4.36
N PRO A 212 2.05 2.74 4.80
CA PRO A 212 0.89 3.01 3.96
C PRO A 212 1.34 3.67 2.65
N VAL A 213 0.90 3.14 1.51
CA VAL A 213 1.25 3.66 0.18
C VAL A 213 0.03 4.37 -0.41
N MET A 214 0.24 5.62 -0.83
CA MET A 214 -0.76 6.41 -1.53
C MET A 214 -0.73 6.18 -3.05
N VAL A 215 -1.90 6.18 -3.67
CA VAL A 215 -2.07 6.29 -5.12
C VAL A 215 -2.86 7.55 -5.48
N ALA A 216 -2.22 8.45 -6.26
CA ALA A 216 -2.80 9.69 -6.75
C ALA A 216 -2.97 9.70 -8.28
N ALA A 217 -3.67 8.69 -8.83
CA ALA A 217 -3.87 8.51 -10.28
C ALA A 217 -4.84 9.53 -10.92
N SER A 218 -5.66 10.19 -10.11
CA SER A 218 -6.85 10.93 -10.55
C SER A 218 -6.58 11.99 -11.62
N ARG A 219 -7.13 11.76 -12.83
CA ARG A 219 -7.08 12.64 -14.01
C ARG A 219 -5.67 12.98 -14.52
N LYS A 220 -4.64 12.25 -14.07
CA LYS A 220 -3.24 12.52 -14.43
C LYS A 220 -2.97 12.29 -15.92
N SER A 221 -1.92 12.93 -16.42
CA SER A 221 -1.50 12.86 -17.84
C SER A 221 -1.15 11.44 -18.27
N TYR A 222 -0.57 10.62 -17.39
CA TYR A 222 -0.22 9.24 -17.72
C TYR A 222 -1.47 8.37 -17.98
N VAL A 223 -2.58 8.62 -17.27
CA VAL A 223 -3.88 7.98 -17.54
C VAL A 223 -4.37 8.40 -18.94
N GLY A 224 -4.30 9.69 -19.26
CA GLY A 224 -4.64 10.16 -20.61
C GLY A 224 -3.78 9.51 -21.71
N TYR A 225 -2.49 9.33 -21.44
CA TYR A 225 -1.56 8.67 -22.37
C TYR A 225 -1.85 7.17 -22.54
N ALA A 226 -2.10 6.46 -21.45
CA ALA A 226 -2.36 5.01 -21.44
C ALA A 226 -3.68 4.66 -22.12
N TYR A 227 -4.74 5.40 -21.79
CA TYR A 227 -6.11 5.12 -22.23
C TYR A 227 -6.57 5.96 -23.43
N LYS A 228 -5.70 6.84 -23.96
CA LYS A 228 -5.98 7.74 -25.09
C LYS A 228 -7.15 8.70 -24.84
N ILE A 229 -7.19 9.27 -23.64
CA ILE A 229 -8.22 10.22 -23.18
C ILE A 229 -7.58 11.61 -23.03
N GLU A 230 -7.87 12.50 -23.97
CA GLU A 230 -7.26 13.83 -24.02
C GLU A 230 -7.77 14.74 -22.89
N GLU A 231 -9.08 14.82 -22.69
CA GLU A 231 -9.70 15.71 -21.71
C GLU A 231 -9.56 15.15 -20.28
N PRO A 232 -8.88 15.84 -19.35
CA PRO A 232 -8.71 15.37 -17.97
C PRO A 232 -10.01 15.01 -17.25
N ARG A 233 -11.11 15.75 -17.49
CA ARG A 233 -12.41 15.47 -16.86
C ARG A 233 -13.06 14.16 -17.31
N GLU A 234 -12.70 13.66 -18.49
CA GLU A 234 -13.22 12.40 -19.03
C GLU A 234 -12.44 11.17 -18.52
N ARG A 235 -11.37 11.37 -17.76
CA ARG A 235 -10.49 10.30 -17.26
C ARG A 235 -10.99 9.62 -15.99
N ASP A 236 -12.14 9.98 -15.45
CA ASP A 236 -12.59 9.51 -14.13
C ASP A 236 -12.72 7.98 -14.06
N VAL A 237 -13.29 7.35 -15.09
CA VAL A 237 -13.45 5.89 -15.15
C VAL A 237 -12.08 5.19 -15.15
N ALA A 238 -11.18 5.65 -16.02
CA ALA A 238 -9.82 5.10 -16.09
C ALA A 238 -9.03 5.35 -14.80
N SER A 239 -9.24 6.51 -14.16
CA SER A 239 -8.59 6.85 -12.89
C SER A 239 -9.04 5.95 -11.74
N ALA A 240 -10.34 5.62 -11.69
CA ALA A 240 -10.88 4.71 -10.68
C ALA A 240 -10.38 3.27 -10.90
N ALA A 241 -10.27 2.83 -12.16
CA ALA A 241 -9.66 1.53 -12.48
C ALA A 241 -8.17 1.47 -12.09
N GLU A 242 -7.40 2.52 -12.37
CA GLU A 242 -5.99 2.61 -11.93
C GLU A 242 -5.84 2.59 -10.41
N ALA A 243 -6.75 3.24 -9.67
CA ALA A 243 -6.77 3.17 -8.22
C ALA A 243 -7.03 1.74 -7.71
N LEU A 244 -8.00 1.02 -8.31
CA LEU A 244 -8.25 -0.38 -7.99
C LEU A 244 -7.02 -1.26 -8.25
N LEU A 245 -6.38 -1.13 -9.42
CA LEU A 245 -5.17 -1.86 -9.76
C LEU A 245 -4.02 -1.58 -8.78
N ALA A 246 -3.86 -0.33 -8.36
CA ALA A 246 -2.86 0.04 -7.35
C ALA A 246 -3.18 -0.59 -5.98
N CYS A 247 -4.45 -0.64 -5.57
CA CYS A 247 -4.86 -1.31 -4.33
C CYS A 247 -4.70 -2.83 -4.40
N GLU A 248 -4.93 -3.46 -5.56
CA GLU A 248 -4.62 -4.87 -5.80
C GLU A 248 -3.13 -5.15 -5.54
N LEU A 249 -2.25 -4.22 -5.92
CA LEU A 249 -0.80 -4.25 -5.64
C LEU A 249 -0.40 -3.79 -4.22
N GLY A 250 -1.36 -3.44 -3.36
CA GLY A 250 -1.11 -3.13 -1.94
C GLY A 250 -1.17 -1.65 -1.54
N ALA A 251 -1.52 -0.72 -2.44
CA ALA A 251 -1.81 0.66 -2.04
C ALA A 251 -3.00 0.71 -1.07
N SER A 252 -2.86 1.49 -0.01
CA SER A 252 -3.85 1.59 1.06
C SER A 252 -4.49 2.98 1.20
N VAL A 253 -3.96 3.99 0.53
CA VAL A 253 -4.55 5.34 0.50
C VAL A 253 -4.79 5.77 -0.94
N VAL A 254 -6.00 6.23 -1.27
CA VAL A 254 -6.36 6.65 -2.64
C VAL A 254 -6.75 8.12 -2.65
N ARG A 255 -5.98 8.93 -3.38
CA ARG A 255 -6.24 10.37 -3.54
C ARG A 255 -6.97 10.66 -4.85
N THR A 256 -8.21 11.17 -4.78
CA THR A 256 -9.10 11.26 -5.95
C THR A 256 -10.01 12.50 -5.99
N HIS A 257 -10.36 12.95 -7.20
CA HIS A 257 -11.37 13.99 -7.44
C HIS A 257 -12.80 13.43 -7.40
N ASN A 258 -13.01 12.21 -7.90
CA ASN A 258 -14.34 11.59 -8.05
C ASN A 258 -14.48 10.45 -7.04
N VAL A 259 -14.82 10.83 -5.81
CA VAL A 259 -14.90 9.91 -4.66
C VAL A 259 -15.92 8.81 -4.91
N ALA A 260 -17.15 9.17 -5.33
CA ALA A 260 -18.20 8.19 -5.58
C ALA A 260 -17.78 7.10 -6.58
N MET A 261 -17.11 7.48 -7.67
CA MET A 261 -16.66 6.52 -8.68
C MET A 261 -15.50 5.66 -8.18
N THR A 262 -14.54 6.24 -7.47
CA THR A 262 -13.44 5.47 -6.87
C THR A 262 -13.97 4.47 -5.84
N VAL A 263 -14.89 4.89 -4.95
CA VAL A 263 -15.53 4.00 -3.98
C VAL A 263 -16.29 2.88 -4.68
N ALA A 264 -17.00 3.17 -5.77
CA ALA A 264 -17.69 2.15 -6.56
C ALA A 264 -16.72 1.12 -7.14
N ALA A 265 -15.58 1.54 -7.71
CA ALA A 265 -14.57 0.64 -8.27
C ALA A 265 -13.89 -0.21 -7.18
N LEU A 266 -13.57 0.36 -6.02
CA LEU A 266 -12.89 -0.37 -4.93
C LEU A 266 -13.76 -1.43 -4.26
N LYS A 267 -15.07 -1.47 -4.52
CA LYS A 267 -15.93 -2.61 -4.10
C LYS A 267 -15.52 -3.91 -4.78
N ASP A 268 -14.87 -3.83 -5.93
CA ASP A 268 -14.37 -4.98 -6.68
C ASP A 268 -12.95 -5.40 -6.24
N LEU A 269 -12.36 -4.74 -5.24
CA LEU A 269 -11.04 -5.11 -4.70
C LEU A 269 -11.10 -6.51 -4.08
N ARG A 270 -10.25 -7.40 -4.60
CA ARG A 270 -10.16 -8.75 -4.07
C ARG A 270 -9.39 -8.77 -2.75
N PRO A 271 -9.79 -9.60 -1.78
CA PRO A 271 -9.02 -9.81 -0.57
C PRO A 271 -7.62 -10.36 -0.89
N ALA A 272 -6.64 -9.87 -0.13
CA ALA A 272 -5.30 -10.44 -0.12
C ALA A 272 -5.33 -11.82 0.57
N VAL A 273 -4.57 -12.76 0.04
CA VAL A 273 -4.39 -14.08 0.61
C VAL A 273 -2.90 -14.36 0.68
N VAL A 274 -2.46 -14.84 1.83
CA VAL A 274 -1.08 -15.22 2.08
C VAL A 274 -1.03 -16.74 2.07
N LEU A 275 -0.25 -17.31 1.15
CA LEU A 275 0.00 -18.74 1.10
C LEU A 275 1.41 -19.05 1.61
N GLY A 276 1.53 -20.02 2.51
CA GLY A 276 2.80 -20.60 2.91
C GLY A 276 3.05 -21.87 2.10
N LEU A 277 4.19 -21.95 1.41
CA LEU A 277 4.58 -23.11 0.63
C LEU A 277 5.81 -23.75 1.26
N GLY A 278 5.82 -25.08 1.37
CA GLY A 278 6.94 -25.85 1.93
C GLY A 278 7.14 -27.19 1.25
N SER A 279 8.40 -27.60 1.09
CA SER A 279 8.78 -28.91 0.54
C SER A 279 9.98 -29.47 1.29
N ASN A 280 9.92 -30.71 1.77
CA ASN A 280 11.08 -31.40 2.33
C ASN A 280 11.48 -32.69 1.61
N VAL A 281 10.63 -33.21 0.72
CA VAL A 281 10.96 -34.39 -0.08
C VAL A 281 11.19 -33.96 -1.53
N ALA A 282 12.43 -34.10 -2.01
CA ALA A 282 12.73 -33.95 -3.43
C ALA A 282 12.22 -35.18 -4.21
N LEU A 283 11.30 -34.98 -5.15
CA LEU A 283 10.77 -36.07 -5.99
C LEU A 283 11.84 -36.72 -6.89
N VAL A 284 12.72 -35.90 -7.45
CA VAL A 284 13.83 -36.32 -8.31
C VAL A 284 15.01 -35.40 -8.02
N ALA A 285 16.09 -35.94 -7.46
CA ALA A 285 17.34 -35.21 -7.22
C ALA A 285 18.53 -36.18 -7.32
N GLU A 286 19.64 -35.70 -7.87
CA GLU A 286 20.94 -36.34 -7.63
C GLU A 286 21.46 -35.97 -6.24
N PRO A 287 22.32 -36.81 -5.61
CA PRO A 287 22.91 -36.48 -4.32
C PRO A 287 23.62 -35.12 -4.34
N GLY A 288 23.17 -34.19 -3.51
CA GLY A 288 23.67 -32.81 -3.44
C GLY A 288 22.84 -31.76 -4.19
N GLU A 289 21.79 -32.15 -4.91
CA GLU A 289 20.87 -31.25 -5.63
C GLU A 289 19.47 -31.17 -4.97
N GLU A 290 19.34 -31.65 -3.74
CA GLU A 290 18.04 -31.81 -3.08
C GLU A 290 17.35 -30.46 -2.83
N THR A 291 18.11 -29.40 -2.51
CA THR A 291 17.57 -28.05 -2.28
C THR A 291 16.99 -27.47 -3.58
N GLU A 292 17.73 -27.56 -4.67
CA GLU A 292 17.35 -27.11 -6.01
C GLU A 292 16.12 -27.87 -6.52
N ALA A 293 16.05 -29.17 -6.24
CA ALA A 293 14.88 -29.98 -6.57
C ALA A 293 13.63 -29.55 -5.78
N LYS A 294 13.77 -29.26 -4.47
CA LYS A 294 12.68 -28.72 -3.64
C LYS A 294 12.23 -27.33 -4.14
N ILE A 295 13.18 -26.46 -4.52
CA ILE A 295 12.88 -25.15 -5.12
C ILE A 295 12.13 -25.32 -6.45
N ALA A 296 12.58 -26.22 -7.32
CA ALA A 296 11.92 -26.50 -8.60
C ALA A 296 10.48 -26.98 -8.39
N GLN A 297 10.24 -27.81 -7.37
CA GLN A 297 8.91 -28.27 -7.02
C GLN A 297 7.99 -27.13 -6.54
N ILE A 298 8.49 -26.21 -5.72
CA ILE A 298 7.73 -25.03 -5.30
C ILE A 298 7.44 -24.13 -6.52
N ASN A 299 8.40 -23.92 -7.42
CA ASN A 299 8.18 -23.14 -8.64
C ASN A 299 7.12 -23.76 -9.56
N LEU A 300 7.07 -25.10 -9.67
CA LEU A 300 5.99 -25.78 -10.40
C LEU A 300 4.62 -25.53 -9.75
N ALA A 301 4.55 -25.54 -8.42
CA ALA A 301 3.32 -25.20 -7.69
C ALA A 301 2.88 -23.76 -7.96
N VAL A 302 3.82 -22.80 -7.90
CA VAL A 302 3.56 -21.38 -8.21
C VAL A 302 3.08 -21.22 -9.66
N GLY A 303 3.66 -21.96 -10.61
CA GLY A 303 3.17 -22.00 -11.99
C GLY A 303 1.73 -22.50 -12.12
N GLN A 304 1.32 -23.47 -11.30
CA GLN A 304 -0.07 -23.93 -11.25
C GLN A 304 -1.00 -22.93 -10.54
N LEU A 305 -0.53 -22.19 -9.53
CA LEU A 305 -1.29 -21.10 -8.88
C LEU A 305 -1.69 -20.03 -9.90
N CYS A 306 -0.82 -19.70 -10.88
CA CYS A 306 -1.14 -18.77 -11.97
C CYS A 306 -2.32 -19.20 -12.84
N SER A 307 -2.71 -20.48 -12.81
CA SER A 307 -3.82 -21.02 -13.60
C SER A 307 -5.15 -21.07 -12.83
N LEU A 308 -5.16 -20.64 -11.56
CA LEU A 308 -6.38 -20.62 -10.77
C LEU A 308 -7.34 -19.52 -11.26
N PRO A 309 -8.67 -19.79 -11.26
CA PRO A 309 -9.65 -18.81 -11.67
C PRO A 309 -9.74 -17.66 -10.66
N ASP A 310 -9.94 -16.44 -11.16
CA ASP A 310 -10.15 -15.24 -10.33
C ASP A 310 -9.10 -15.05 -9.21
N THR A 311 -7.84 -15.38 -9.55
CA THR A 311 -6.68 -15.14 -8.70
C THR A 311 -5.63 -14.34 -9.45
N GLN A 312 -4.79 -13.62 -8.71
CA GLN A 312 -3.61 -12.97 -9.23
C GLN A 312 -2.49 -13.07 -8.19
N ILE A 313 -1.35 -13.64 -8.58
CA ILE A 313 -0.13 -13.54 -7.76
C ILE A 313 0.36 -12.09 -7.83
N ILE A 314 0.60 -11.51 -6.66
CA ILE A 314 1.11 -10.15 -6.51
C ILE A 314 2.61 -10.19 -6.27
N ASP A 315 3.06 -11.08 -5.38
CA ASP A 315 4.45 -11.16 -4.98
C ASP A 315 4.79 -12.54 -4.40
N MET A 316 6.09 -12.84 -4.32
CA MET A 316 6.62 -14.06 -3.74
C MET A 316 7.93 -13.77 -3.01
N ALA A 317 7.99 -14.20 -1.75
CA ALA A 317 9.16 -14.06 -0.93
C ALA A 317 10.34 -14.91 -1.46
N PRO A 318 11.59 -14.55 -1.12
CA PRO A 318 12.74 -15.41 -1.33
C PRO A 318 12.55 -16.81 -0.72
N PHE A 319 13.37 -17.76 -1.13
CA PHE A 319 13.36 -19.09 -0.51
C PHE A 319 14.07 -19.10 0.84
N TYR A 320 13.56 -19.91 1.74
CA TYR A 320 14.08 -20.12 3.08
C TYR A 320 14.28 -21.60 3.35
N GLU A 321 15.45 -21.99 3.84
CA GLU A 321 15.64 -23.32 4.41
C GLU A 321 15.26 -23.31 5.88
N SER A 322 14.55 -24.33 6.34
CA SER A 322 14.24 -24.52 7.76
C SER A 322 14.43 -25.94 8.25
N GLU A 323 14.73 -26.06 9.54
CA GLU A 323 14.62 -27.32 10.25
C GLU A 323 13.14 -27.76 10.34
N PRO A 324 12.86 -29.07 10.41
CA PRO A 324 11.50 -29.56 10.63
C PRO A 324 10.93 -29.03 11.95
N ALA A 325 9.68 -28.59 11.93
CA ALA A 325 8.95 -28.29 13.14
C ALA A 325 8.04 -29.48 13.52
N TYR A 326 7.90 -29.74 14.82
CA TYR A 326 6.98 -30.73 15.43
C TYR A 326 7.28 -32.22 15.16
N PHE A 327 7.83 -32.56 14.00
CA PHE A 327 8.31 -33.90 13.65
C PHE A 327 9.76 -33.81 13.15
N GLU A 328 10.72 -34.14 14.00
CA GLU A 328 12.14 -33.78 13.78
C GLU A 328 12.94 -34.82 12.98
N ASP A 329 12.45 -36.06 12.85
CA ASP A 329 13.12 -37.13 12.11
C ASP A 329 12.79 -37.07 10.61
N GLN A 330 13.20 -35.98 9.96
CA GLN A 330 13.05 -35.74 8.51
C GLN A 330 14.04 -34.70 7.98
N ASP A 331 14.20 -34.63 6.66
CA ASP A 331 15.07 -33.64 6.00
C ASP A 331 14.57 -32.19 6.19
N SER A 332 15.49 -31.24 5.99
CA SER A 332 15.18 -29.80 5.98
C SER A 332 14.14 -29.45 4.93
N PHE A 333 13.36 -28.41 5.22
CA PHE A 333 12.37 -27.86 4.30
C PHE A 333 12.96 -26.70 3.52
N VAL A 334 12.56 -26.55 2.26
CA VAL A 334 12.58 -25.27 1.56
C VAL A 334 11.17 -24.68 1.65
N ASN A 335 11.08 -23.40 1.99
CA ASN A 335 9.84 -22.68 2.21
C ASN A 335 9.84 -21.33 1.49
N THR A 336 8.65 -20.81 1.21
CA THR A 336 8.42 -19.44 0.74
C THR A 336 6.99 -19.01 1.09
N VAL A 337 6.70 -17.73 0.94
CA VAL A 337 5.36 -17.16 1.04
C VAL A 337 4.99 -16.54 -0.30
N VAL A 338 3.76 -16.79 -0.74
CA VAL A 338 3.18 -16.18 -1.94
C VAL A 338 2.02 -15.29 -1.51
N LEU A 339 2.08 -14.03 -1.94
CA LEU A 339 0.98 -13.07 -1.81
C LEU A 339 0.13 -13.11 -3.08
N LEU A 340 -1.17 -13.30 -2.91
CA LEU A 340 -2.12 -13.26 -4.01
C LEU A 340 -3.35 -12.42 -3.67
N ARG A 341 -4.10 -12.06 -4.70
CA ARG A 341 -5.46 -11.51 -4.62
C ARG A 341 -6.41 -12.56 -5.17
N SER A 342 -7.53 -12.81 -4.50
CA SER A 342 -8.50 -13.81 -4.95
C SER A 342 -9.94 -13.41 -4.69
N GLY A 343 -10.82 -13.66 -5.65
CA GLY A 343 -12.27 -13.64 -5.42
C GLY A 343 -12.85 -15.01 -5.00
N LEU A 344 -12.03 -16.05 -4.92
CA LEU A 344 -12.48 -17.40 -4.55
C LEU A 344 -12.74 -17.50 -3.04
N PRO A 345 -13.88 -18.08 -2.60
CA PRO A 345 -14.10 -18.37 -1.19
C PRO A 345 -12.98 -19.26 -0.60
N PRO A 346 -12.58 -19.08 0.67
CA PRO A 346 -11.41 -19.79 1.22
C PRO A 346 -11.48 -21.32 1.12
N LYS A 347 -12.67 -21.92 1.26
CA LYS A 347 -12.85 -23.37 1.10
C LYS A 347 -12.65 -23.86 -0.32
N GLU A 348 -13.05 -23.06 -1.30
CA GLU A 348 -12.87 -23.39 -2.72
C GLU A 348 -11.40 -23.27 -3.11
N LEU A 349 -10.73 -22.21 -2.65
CA LEU A 349 -9.29 -22.06 -2.79
C LEU A 349 -8.55 -23.25 -2.18
N LEU A 350 -8.89 -23.65 -0.94
CA LEU A 350 -8.30 -24.83 -0.29
C LEU A 350 -8.43 -26.10 -1.15
N GLY A 351 -9.58 -26.31 -1.80
CA GLY A 351 -9.79 -27.42 -2.73
C GLY A 351 -8.84 -27.39 -3.93
N TYR A 352 -8.64 -26.20 -4.53
CA TYR A 352 -7.66 -26.02 -5.60
C TYR A 352 -6.22 -26.26 -5.14
N LEU A 353 -5.84 -25.76 -3.96
CA LEU A 353 -4.50 -25.98 -3.38
C LEU A 353 -4.23 -27.46 -3.15
N HIS A 354 -5.19 -28.19 -2.58
CA HIS A 354 -5.09 -29.65 -2.46
C HIS A 354 -4.95 -30.35 -3.82
N GLY A 355 -5.61 -29.84 -4.87
CA GLY A 355 -5.45 -30.33 -6.24
C GLY A 355 -4.02 -30.17 -6.76
N ILE A 356 -3.41 -29.00 -6.55
CA ILE A 356 -2.02 -28.71 -6.91
C ILE A 356 -1.07 -29.68 -6.20
N GLU A 357 -1.20 -29.80 -4.89
CA GLU A 357 -0.39 -30.71 -4.08
C GLU A 357 -0.48 -32.17 -4.53
N ASN A 358 -1.70 -32.66 -4.79
CA ASN A 358 -1.92 -34.02 -5.27
C ASN A 358 -1.28 -34.24 -6.64
N SER A 359 -1.33 -33.24 -7.53
CA SER A 359 -0.68 -33.31 -8.85
C SER A 359 0.85 -33.36 -8.76
N LEU A 360 1.42 -32.82 -7.67
CA LEU A 360 2.85 -32.81 -7.35
C LEU A 360 3.23 -33.89 -6.32
N GLY A 361 2.43 -34.96 -6.24
CA GLY A 361 2.80 -36.19 -5.53
C GLY A 361 2.60 -36.17 -4.02
N ARG A 362 1.81 -35.23 -3.47
CA ARG A 362 1.51 -35.23 -2.02
C ARG A 362 0.71 -36.47 -1.64
N VAL A 363 1.19 -37.20 -0.63
CA VAL A 363 0.49 -38.34 -0.02
C VAL A 363 0.31 -38.09 1.48
N ARG A 364 -0.94 -38.13 1.97
CA ARG A 364 -1.29 -37.86 3.38
C ARG A 364 -1.38 -39.18 4.18
N THR A 365 -0.23 -39.75 4.56
CA THR A 365 -0.17 -41.00 5.38
C THR A 365 0.09 -40.74 6.85
N VAL A 366 0.89 -39.72 7.20
CA VAL A 366 1.30 -39.40 8.56
C VAL A 366 1.09 -37.90 8.82
N GLU A 367 0.52 -37.57 9.97
CA GLU A 367 0.33 -36.17 10.38
C GLU A 367 1.71 -35.49 10.61
N ASN A 368 1.91 -34.31 10.01
CA ASN A 368 3.18 -33.57 10.00
C ASN A 368 4.41 -34.34 9.43
N GLY A 369 4.18 -35.44 8.71
CA GLY A 369 5.25 -36.23 8.11
C GLY A 369 5.84 -35.62 6.83
N PRO A 370 6.86 -36.28 6.25
CA PRO A 370 7.52 -35.82 5.03
C PRO A 370 6.55 -35.68 3.86
N ARG A 371 6.71 -34.61 3.08
CA ARG A 371 5.84 -34.26 1.96
C ARG A 371 6.59 -33.56 0.86
N THR A 372 6.21 -33.89 -0.36
CA THR A 372 6.76 -33.32 -1.59
C THR A 372 6.37 -31.85 -1.72
N LEU A 373 5.17 -31.49 -1.26
CA LEU A 373 4.68 -30.12 -1.20
C LEU A 373 3.61 -29.98 -0.12
N ASP A 374 3.58 -28.82 0.52
CA ASP A 374 2.53 -28.32 1.40
C ASP A 374 2.21 -26.88 1.02
N ILE A 375 0.93 -26.57 0.84
CA ILE A 375 0.43 -25.22 0.62
C ILE A 375 -0.64 -24.91 1.66
N ASP A 376 -0.29 -24.06 2.62
CA ASP A 376 -1.18 -23.60 3.68
C ASP A 376 -1.74 -22.22 3.31
N ILE A 377 -3.05 -22.00 3.53
CA ILE A 377 -3.60 -20.64 3.60
C ILE A 377 -3.21 -20.08 4.98
N VAL A 378 -2.22 -19.18 4.99
CA VAL A 378 -1.67 -18.58 6.22
C VAL A 378 -2.61 -17.49 6.73
N ASP A 379 -3.05 -16.61 5.83
CA ASP A 379 -3.96 -15.53 6.13
C ASP A 379 -4.86 -15.26 4.94
N TYR A 380 -6.05 -14.75 5.22
CA TYR A 380 -7.02 -14.37 4.21
C TYR A 380 -7.73 -13.11 4.70
N GLN A 381 -7.43 -11.97 4.06
CA GLN A 381 -7.85 -10.63 4.48
C GLN A 381 -9.36 -10.57 4.74
N MET A 382 -9.74 -10.09 5.94
CA MET A 382 -11.12 -10.00 6.47
C MET A 382 -11.81 -11.34 6.84
N TYR A 383 -11.15 -12.49 6.68
CA TYR A 383 -11.73 -13.79 7.03
C TYR A 383 -11.15 -14.33 8.35
N VAL A 384 -11.97 -14.29 9.39
CA VAL A 384 -11.73 -15.02 10.65
C VAL A 384 -12.75 -16.14 10.74
N ALA A 385 -12.30 -17.38 10.64
CA ALA A 385 -13.17 -18.54 10.63
C ALA A 385 -12.48 -19.74 11.27
N SER A 386 -13.23 -20.58 11.97
CA SER A 386 -12.74 -21.88 12.43
C SER A 386 -13.84 -22.91 12.27
N ASN A 387 -13.53 -23.97 11.53
CA ASN A 387 -14.38 -25.13 11.34
C ASN A 387 -13.49 -26.38 11.16
N ASP A 388 -14.12 -27.56 11.07
CA ASP A 388 -13.42 -28.85 10.98
C ASP A 388 -12.49 -28.99 9.76
N GLU A 389 -12.69 -28.18 8.71
CA GLU A 389 -11.89 -28.24 7.47
C GLU A 389 -10.82 -27.14 7.40
N LEU A 390 -11.08 -25.95 7.95
CA LEU A 390 -10.21 -24.77 7.79
C LEU A 390 -10.34 -23.80 8.96
N THR A 391 -9.19 -23.40 9.51
CA THR A 391 -9.06 -22.30 10.48
C THR A 391 -8.24 -21.16 9.88
N LEU A 392 -8.80 -19.94 9.89
CA LEU A 392 -8.23 -18.71 9.37
C LEU A 392 -8.31 -17.59 10.43
N PRO A 393 -7.24 -16.79 10.60
CA PRO A 393 -5.90 -17.04 10.07
C PRO A 393 -5.32 -18.37 10.60
N HIS A 394 -4.26 -18.88 9.98
CA HIS A 394 -3.66 -20.13 10.40
C HIS A 394 -3.18 -19.99 11.87
N PRO A 395 -3.62 -20.87 12.81
CA PRO A 395 -3.47 -20.64 14.26
C PRO A 395 -2.01 -20.61 14.75
N ARG A 396 -1.10 -21.17 13.95
CA ARG A 396 0.35 -21.20 14.21
C ARG A 396 1.16 -20.28 13.30
N ALA A 397 0.54 -19.33 12.60
CA ALA A 397 1.23 -18.46 11.65
C ALA A 397 2.37 -17.67 12.30
N ALA A 398 2.12 -17.05 13.46
CA ALA A 398 3.09 -16.21 14.17
C ALA A 398 4.22 -16.99 14.88
N GLU A 399 4.08 -18.30 15.11
CA GLU A 399 5.10 -19.10 15.82
C GLU A 399 6.06 -19.84 14.87
N ARG A 400 5.75 -19.93 13.57
CA ARG A 400 6.55 -20.65 12.56
C ARG A 400 7.52 -19.69 11.89
N ASP A 401 8.81 -19.81 12.18
CA ASP A 401 9.82 -18.88 11.66
C ASP A 401 9.91 -18.90 10.12
N PHE A 402 9.71 -20.08 9.52
CA PHE A 402 9.62 -20.29 8.07
C PHE A 402 8.35 -19.72 7.40
N VAL A 403 7.40 -19.19 8.17
CA VAL A 403 6.27 -18.39 7.67
C VAL A 403 6.52 -16.92 7.97
N VAL A 404 6.92 -16.59 9.19
CA VAL A 404 7.08 -15.20 9.65
C VAL A 404 8.15 -14.45 8.86
N LYS A 405 9.35 -15.01 8.69
CA LYS A 405 10.44 -14.34 7.97
C LYS A 405 10.09 -14.03 6.52
N PRO A 406 9.71 -15.00 5.67
CA PRO A 406 9.35 -14.71 4.28
C PRO A 406 8.13 -13.78 4.16
N LEU A 407 7.16 -13.86 5.08
CA LEU A 407 6.02 -12.95 5.05
C LEU A 407 6.44 -11.50 5.34
N LEU A 408 7.25 -11.28 6.38
CA LEU A 408 7.71 -9.93 6.75
C LEU A 408 8.72 -9.35 5.75
N ASP A 409 9.38 -10.17 4.93
CA ASP A 409 10.23 -9.71 3.82
C ASP A 409 9.42 -8.94 2.76
N ILE A 410 8.19 -9.38 2.46
CA ILE A 410 7.34 -8.78 1.42
C ILE A 410 6.21 -7.90 1.99
N LEU A 411 5.80 -8.13 3.24
CA LEU A 411 4.76 -7.37 3.93
C LEU A 411 5.20 -7.01 5.36
N PRO A 412 6.12 -6.04 5.53
CA PRO A 412 6.57 -5.64 6.84
C PRO A 412 5.41 -5.04 7.67
N GLY A 413 5.28 -5.47 8.92
CA GLY A 413 4.24 -4.98 9.82
C GLY A 413 2.83 -5.48 9.48
N TRP A 414 2.71 -6.62 8.78
CA TRP A 414 1.43 -7.27 8.53
C TRP A 414 0.77 -7.74 9.83
N ASP A 415 -0.53 -7.47 9.93
CA ASP A 415 -1.42 -8.02 10.94
C ASP A 415 -2.34 -9.02 10.26
N LEU A 416 -2.49 -10.20 10.85
CA LEU A 416 -3.41 -11.22 10.36
C LEU A 416 -4.86 -10.72 10.45
N ALA A 417 -5.79 -11.39 9.76
CA ALA A 417 -7.20 -10.97 9.73
C ALA A 417 -7.88 -10.91 11.12
N ASP A 418 -7.34 -11.57 12.14
CA ASP A 418 -7.83 -11.51 13.53
C ASP A 418 -7.17 -10.39 14.38
N GLY A 419 -6.29 -9.58 13.77
CA GLY A 419 -5.54 -8.51 14.42
C GLY A 419 -4.22 -8.96 15.06
N THR A 420 -3.84 -10.23 14.95
CA THR A 420 -2.56 -10.72 15.48
C THR A 420 -1.42 -10.24 14.59
N ALA A 421 -0.49 -9.44 15.13
CA ALA A 421 0.73 -9.07 14.42
C ALA A 421 1.55 -10.33 14.10
N VAL A 422 1.99 -10.50 12.84
CA VAL A 422 2.76 -11.70 12.45
C VAL A 422 4.06 -11.82 13.23
N GLY A 423 4.67 -10.69 13.58
CA GLY A 423 5.89 -10.60 14.39
C GLY A 423 5.67 -10.69 15.91
N ALA A 424 4.46 -10.96 16.41
CA ALA A 424 4.15 -10.88 17.84
C ALA A 424 4.96 -11.84 18.73
N ILE A 425 5.41 -12.98 18.18
CA ILE A 425 6.26 -13.94 18.88
C ILE A 425 7.73 -13.62 18.59
N PRO A 426 8.59 -13.45 19.61
CA PRO A 426 10.03 -13.18 19.43
C PRO A 426 10.73 -14.30 18.65
N GLU A 427 11.71 -13.93 17.83
CA GLU A 427 12.40 -14.88 16.94
C GLU A 427 12.96 -16.09 17.69
N GLU A 428 13.54 -15.91 18.88
CA GLU A 428 14.09 -16.97 19.73
C GLU A 428 13.04 -18.00 20.14
N ALA A 429 11.78 -17.60 20.31
CA ALA A 429 10.67 -18.45 20.74
C ALA A 429 9.94 -19.15 19.58
N ARG A 430 10.21 -18.76 18.33
CA ARG A 430 9.61 -19.40 17.14
C ARG A 430 10.19 -20.78 16.87
N VAL A 431 9.41 -21.66 16.26
CA VAL A 431 9.82 -23.01 15.86
C VAL A 431 10.21 -23.06 14.38
N GLY A 432 10.96 -24.10 13.98
CA GLY A 432 11.40 -24.32 12.60
C GLY A 432 12.26 -23.16 12.09
N LYS A 433 13.40 -22.92 12.75
CA LYS A 433 14.28 -21.79 12.45
C LYS A 433 14.62 -21.74 10.97
N ALA A 434 14.40 -20.58 10.37
CA ALA A 434 14.54 -20.40 8.94
C ALA A 434 15.72 -19.48 8.61
N ARG A 435 16.50 -19.87 7.60
CA ARG A 435 17.56 -19.06 7.00
C ARG A 435 17.25 -18.81 5.53
N ARG A 436 17.43 -17.58 5.08
CA ARG A 436 17.27 -17.23 3.67
C ARG A 436 18.33 -17.99 2.84
N LEU A 437 17.91 -18.56 1.72
CA LEU A 437 18.76 -19.27 0.76
C LEU A 437 19.43 -18.33 -0.24
#